data_AF-A0A1H5JDP9-F1
#
_entry.id   AF-A0A1H5JDP9-F1
#
_cell.length_a   1.000
_cell.length_b   1.000
_cell.length_c   1.000
_cell.angle_alpha   90.00
_cell.angle_beta   90.00
_cell.angle_gamma   90.00
#
_symmetry.space_group_name_H-M   'P 1'
#
loop_
_entity.id
_entity.type
_entity.pdbx_description
1 polymer ?
#
loop_
_entity_poly.entity_id
_entity_poly.type
_entity_poly.pdbx_seq_one_letter_code
_entity_poly.pdbx_strand_id
1 'polypeptide(L)'
;MPRLRSRYKKFRDGGVVRSDGSVAGTITPEPLEVQVDTALADIAADKATEHLLNAVESPQQHTTSIDVPTDEASSAFLKQIEDLRNAEQIQRQRQAAPAPTALPGTPEERLQLWRRQGVSEDDAEHLNELIEFPAITAEAVRDVERQGLNPNTREYHQAVRASFENHLLDRLHKPPERKAPKQVDRGGYVEPEQLGPAERNRSSLVSAPPSRDTFANGSYNSYGDRPGTVRLSKAQLEAAAFSGITPREYAEQLLRLREEKENGNYHGGQP
;
A
#
# COMPACT_ATOMS: atom_id res chain seq x y z
N MET A 1 50.85 24.75 3.07
CA MET A 1 49.51 24.67 3.70
C MET A 1 48.47 24.32 2.63
N PRO A 2 48.05 23.04 2.53
CA PRO A 2 47.07 22.62 1.51
C PRO A 2 45.67 23.11 1.90
N ARG A 3 45.01 23.83 1.00
CA ARG A 3 43.62 24.30 1.18
C ARG A 3 42.66 23.16 0.82
N LEU A 4 41.94 22.66 1.83
CA LEU A 4 40.86 21.68 1.68
C LEU A 4 39.72 22.30 0.84
N ARG A 5 39.52 21.78 -0.38
CA ARG A 5 38.39 22.17 -1.23
C ARG A 5 37.14 21.44 -0.74
N SER A 6 36.18 22.20 -0.19
CA SER A 6 34.85 21.72 0.18
C SER A 6 34.11 21.21 -1.06
N ARG A 7 33.61 19.97 -1.00
CA ARG A 7 32.80 19.36 -2.06
C ARG A 7 31.39 19.95 -1.99
N TYR A 8 31.07 20.87 -2.90
CA TYR A 8 29.70 21.33 -3.10
C TYR A 8 28.80 20.17 -3.55
N LYS A 9 27.90 19.71 -2.68
CA LYS A 9 26.80 18.79 -3.01
C LYS A 9 25.69 19.62 -3.66
N LYS A 10 25.56 19.56 -4.98
CA LYS A 10 24.37 20.08 -5.67
C LYS A 10 23.22 19.10 -5.41
N PHE A 11 22.18 19.56 -4.73
CA PHE A 11 20.91 18.83 -4.62
C PHE A 11 20.17 18.94 -5.97
N ARG A 12 19.48 17.86 -6.35
CA ARG A 12 18.86 17.66 -7.68
C ARG A 12 17.62 18.54 -7.87
N ASP A 13 17.09 19.09 -6.80
CA ASP A 13 15.97 20.03 -6.76
C ASP A 13 16.53 21.40 -6.40
N GLY A 14 16.23 22.43 -7.21
CA GLY A 14 16.84 23.77 -7.16
C GLY A 14 16.54 24.60 -5.90
N GLY A 15 16.44 24.00 -4.72
CA GLY A 15 16.29 24.70 -3.44
C GLY A 15 17.58 25.40 -3.04
N VAL A 16 17.49 26.72 -2.86
CA VAL A 16 18.60 27.53 -2.31
C VAL A 16 18.69 27.22 -0.81
N VAL A 17 19.78 26.57 -0.40
CA VAL A 17 20.10 26.36 1.02
C VAL A 17 20.81 27.61 1.54
N ARG A 18 20.25 28.22 2.59
CA ARG A 18 20.86 29.38 3.27
C ARG A 18 22.04 28.92 4.13
N SER A 19 22.93 29.85 4.50
CA SER A 19 24.17 29.56 5.24
C SER A 19 23.97 28.94 6.64
N ASP A 20 22.74 28.95 7.13
CA ASP A 20 22.29 28.34 8.39
C ASP A 20 21.81 26.88 8.24
N GLY A 21 21.80 26.34 7.02
CA GLY A 21 21.33 24.98 6.71
C GLY A 21 19.83 24.88 6.42
N SER A 22 19.08 25.99 6.43
CA SER A 22 17.66 26.00 6.10
C SER A 22 17.43 26.03 4.58
N VAL A 23 16.40 25.31 4.10
CA VAL A 23 16.00 25.30 2.69
C VAL A 23 14.92 26.37 2.47
N ALA A 24 15.19 27.36 1.63
CA ALA A 24 14.20 28.39 1.32
C ALA A 24 13.04 27.78 0.50
N GLY A 25 11.85 27.67 1.11
CA GLY A 25 10.63 27.21 0.41
C GLY A 25 9.67 26.35 1.25
N THR A 26 10.08 25.87 2.42
CA THR A 26 9.15 25.21 3.35
C THR A 26 8.34 26.27 4.08
N ILE A 27 7.11 26.49 3.63
CA ILE A 27 6.07 27.18 4.39
C ILE A 27 5.81 26.27 5.61
N THR A 28 6.36 26.62 6.76
CA THR A 28 5.94 26.05 8.04
C THR A 28 4.48 26.47 8.24
N PRO A 29 3.51 25.53 8.24
CA PRO A 29 2.14 25.90 8.56
C PRO A 29 2.12 26.35 10.03
N GLU A 30 1.75 27.61 10.26
CA GLU A 30 1.36 28.05 11.60
C GLU A 30 0.19 27.18 12.06
N PRO A 31 0.26 26.60 13.28
CA PRO A 31 -0.88 25.88 13.83
C PRO A 31 -2.02 26.87 14.08
N LEU A 32 -3.08 26.76 13.29
CA LEU A 32 -4.35 27.43 13.55
C LEU A 32 -4.97 26.83 14.81
N GLU A 33 -4.94 27.60 15.90
CA GLU A 33 -5.73 27.30 17.11
C GLU A 33 -7.22 27.43 16.77
N VAL A 34 -7.86 26.28 16.51
CA VAL A 34 -9.32 26.20 16.41
C VAL A 34 -9.88 26.11 17.83
N GLN A 35 -10.33 27.24 18.37
CA GLN A 35 -11.16 27.26 19.56
C GLN A 35 -12.57 26.82 19.18
N VAL A 36 -12.92 25.58 19.53
CA VAL A 36 -14.28 25.06 19.44
C VAL A 36 -14.97 25.39 20.75
N ASP A 37 -15.86 26.39 20.74
CA ASP A 37 -16.74 26.71 21.87
C ASP A 37 -17.78 25.59 22.04
N THR A 38 -17.44 24.53 22.79
CA THR A 38 -18.28 23.36 23.05
C THR A 38 -19.39 23.59 24.08
N ALA A 39 -19.46 24.74 24.73
CA ALA A 39 -20.42 24.99 25.83
C ALA A 39 -21.89 25.11 25.41
N LEU A 40 -22.19 25.22 24.09
CA LEU A 40 -23.56 25.34 23.57
C LEU A 40 -24.10 24.05 22.93
N ALA A 41 -23.26 23.06 22.65
CA ALA A 41 -23.69 21.81 22.02
C ALA A 41 -24.27 20.80 23.03
N ASP A 42 -23.84 20.83 24.29
CA ASP A 42 -24.27 19.85 25.30
C ASP A 42 -25.70 20.12 25.83
N ILE A 43 -26.21 21.36 25.74
CA ILE A 43 -27.56 21.70 26.25
C ILE A 43 -28.68 21.27 25.28
N ALA A 44 -28.36 21.05 24.00
CA ALA A 44 -29.36 20.66 22.99
C ALA A 44 -29.58 19.15 22.90
N ALA A 45 -28.62 18.33 23.33
CA ALA A 45 -28.74 16.88 23.30
C ALA A 45 -29.66 16.34 24.40
N ASP A 46 -29.60 16.91 25.61
CA ASP A 46 -30.38 16.41 26.76
C ASP A 46 -31.89 16.70 26.68
N LYS A 47 -32.32 17.74 25.94
CA LYS A 47 -33.75 18.04 25.76
C LYS A 47 -34.44 17.19 24.68
N ALA A 48 -33.68 16.61 23.75
CA ALA A 48 -34.25 15.77 22.70
C ALA A 48 -34.52 14.33 23.19
N THR A 49 -33.77 13.85 24.19
CA THR A 49 -33.93 12.51 24.77
C THR A 49 -35.10 12.41 25.75
N GLU A 50 -35.45 13.47 26.49
CA GLU A 50 -36.61 13.44 27.41
C GLU A 50 -37.96 13.27 26.69
N HIS A 51 -38.10 13.78 25.46
CA HIS A 51 -39.35 13.63 24.70
C HIS A 51 -39.55 12.23 24.09
N LEU A 52 -38.48 11.44 23.92
CA LEU A 52 -38.58 10.08 23.37
C LEU A 52 -38.78 9.00 24.45
N LEU A 53 -38.38 9.26 25.69
CA LEU A 53 -38.53 8.31 26.80
C LEU A 53 -39.95 8.29 27.39
N ASN A 54 -40.73 9.37 27.24
CA ASN A 54 -42.08 9.45 27.80
C ASN A 54 -43.18 8.85 26.90
N ALA A 55 -42.81 8.31 25.72
CA ALA A 55 -43.74 7.62 24.81
C ALA A 55 -43.63 6.08 24.86
N VAL A 56 -42.78 5.53 25.73
CA VAL A 56 -42.51 4.08 25.84
C VAL A 56 -43.24 3.46 27.06
N GLU A 57 -44.05 4.22 27.77
CA GLU A 57 -44.84 3.72 28.91
C GLU A 57 -46.27 3.35 28.51
N SER A 58 -46.41 2.33 27.65
CA SER A 58 -47.60 1.44 27.56
C SER A 58 -47.43 0.34 26.50
N PRO A 59 -46.67 -0.75 26.75
CA PRO A 59 -46.76 -1.93 25.92
C PRO A 59 -48.00 -2.74 26.35
N GLN A 60 -49.16 -2.45 25.75
CA GLN A 60 -50.20 -3.47 25.66
C GLN A 60 -49.68 -4.61 24.79
N GLN A 61 -49.48 -5.76 25.41
CA GLN A 61 -49.03 -7.01 24.80
C GLN A 61 -50.09 -7.54 23.82
N HIS A 62 -50.11 -7.02 22.60
CA HIS A 62 -50.76 -7.69 21.48
C HIS A 62 -49.74 -8.61 20.80
N THR A 63 -49.58 -9.81 21.34
CA THR A 63 -48.91 -10.93 20.66
C THR A 63 -49.85 -11.49 19.59
N THR A 64 -50.10 -10.72 18.53
CA THR A 64 -50.62 -11.28 17.29
C THR A 64 -49.47 -11.99 16.60
N SER A 65 -49.36 -13.29 16.86
CA SER A 65 -48.58 -14.24 16.05
C SER A 65 -49.23 -14.31 14.67
N ILE A 66 -48.90 -13.35 13.81
CA ILE A 66 -49.22 -13.40 12.39
C ILE A 66 -48.19 -14.33 11.76
N ASP A 67 -48.61 -15.57 11.48
CA ASP A 67 -47.90 -16.47 10.57
C ASP A 67 -47.94 -15.83 9.17
N VAL A 68 -47.05 -14.89 8.92
CA VAL A 68 -46.75 -14.44 7.55
C VAL A 68 -45.99 -15.59 6.92
N PRO A 69 -46.49 -16.23 5.84
CA PRO A 69 -45.70 -17.18 5.08
C PRO A 69 -44.51 -16.40 4.53
N THR A 70 -43.36 -16.57 5.16
CA THR A 70 -42.10 -15.98 4.73
C THR A 70 -41.68 -16.71 3.48
N ASP A 71 -42.09 -16.14 2.35
CA ASP A 71 -41.61 -16.51 1.03
C ASP A 71 -40.07 -16.60 1.09
N GLU A 72 -39.48 -17.66 0.55
CA GLU A 72 -38.04 -17.93 0.64
C GLU A 72 -37.21 -16.75 0.10
N ALA A 73 -37.79 -15.98 -0.84
CA ALA A 73 -37.26 -14.72 -1.31
C ALA A 73 -37.15 -13.66 -0.20
N SER A 74 -38.16 -13.50 0.65
CA SER A 74 -38.17 -12.51 1.73
C SER A 74 -37.12 -12.83 2.82
N SER A 75 -36.91 -14.11 3.15
CA SER A 75 -35.87 -14.50 4.12
C SER A 75 -34.45 -14.26 3.58
N ALA A 76 -34.23 -14.51 2.28
CA ALA A 76 -32.97 -14.20 1.62
C ALA A 76 -32.65 -12.69 1.62
N PHE A 77 -33.65 -11.85 1.34
CA PHE A 77 -33.49 -10.38 1.39
C PHE A 77 -33.17 -9.87 2.80
N LEU A 78 -33.85 -10.40 3.83
CA LEU A 78 -33.56 -10.03 5.21
C LEU A 78 -32.12 -10.38 5.61
N LYS A 79 -31.65 -11.57 5.23
CA LYS A 79 -30.25 -11.98 5.46
C LYS A 79 -29.26 -11.03 4.78
N GLN A 80 -29.52 -10.61 3.55
CA GLN A 80 -28.66 -9.66 2.85
C GLN A 80 -28.59 -8.29 3.56
N ILE A 81 -29.70 -7.82 4.12
CA ILE A 81 -29.73 -6.58 4.90
C ILE A 81 -28.93 -6.73 6.19
N GLU A 82 -29.03 -7.87 6.87
CA GLU A 82 -28.22 -8.15 8.07
C GLU A 82 -26.73 -8.22 7.76
N ASP A 83 -26.34 -8.88 6.67
CA ASP A 83 -24.95 -8.94 6.21
C ASP A 83 -24.40 -7.53 5.90
N LEU A 84 -25.19 -6.67 5.25
CA LEU A 84 -24.82 -5.28 4.97
C LEU A 84 -24.68 -4.45 6.26
N ARG A 85 -25.60 -4.60 7.21
CA ARG A 85 -25.51 -3.91 8.52
C ARG A 85 -24.28 -4.35 9.30
N ASN A 86 -24.00 -5.65 9.32
CA ASN A 86 -22.80 -6.19 9.96
C ASN A 86 -21.53 -5.66 9.29
N ALA A 87 -21.50 -5.60 7.96
CA ALA A 87 -20.37 -5.04 7.22
C ALA A 87 -20.15 -3.54 7.53
N GLU A 88 -21.23 -2.73 7.59
CA GLU A 88 -21.14 -1.32 7.96
C GLU A 88 -20.64 -1.15 9.39
N GLN A 89 -21.14 -1.95 10.33
CA GLN A 89 -20.72 -1.88 11.73
C GLN A 89 -19.24 -2.25 11.90
N ILE A 90 -18.75 -3.27 11.18
CA ILE A 90 -17.32 -3.63 11.15
C ILE A 90 -16.50 -2.49 10.55
N GLN A 91 -16.99 -1.83 9.49
CA GLN A 91 -16.30 -0.70 8.88
C GLN A 91 -16.22 0.51 9.84
N ARG A 92 -17.32 0.83 10.54
CA ARG A 92 -17.33 1.88 11.57
C ARG A 92 -16.38 1.55 12.71
N GLN A 93 -16.34 0.29 13.18
CA GLN A 93 -15.37 -0.12 14.19
C GLN A 93 -13.92 0.04 13.71
N ARG A 94 -13.62 -0.28 12.44
CA ARG A 94 -12.28 -0.07 11.87
C ARG A 94 -11.90 1.40 11.73
N GLN A 95 -12.87 2.29 11.49
CA GLN A 95 -12.65 3.74 11.42
C GLN A 95 -12.54 4.40 12.79
N ALA A 96 -13.29 3.91 13.78
CA ALA A 96 -13.27 4.40 15.15
C ALA A 96 -12.12 3.81 15.98
N ALA A 97 -11.61 2.64 15.60
CA ALA A 97 -10.41 2.09 16.21
C ALA A 97 -9.24 3.03 15.92
N PRO A 98 -8.46 3.45 16.93
CA PRO A 98 -7.22 4.16 16.68
C PRO A 98 -6.36 3.33 15.73
N ALA A 99 -5.67 4.00 14.80
CA ALA A 99 -4.80 3.33 13.83
C ALA A 99 -4.00 2.23 14.55
N PRO A 100 -3.96 1.00 14.00
CA PRO A 100 -3.36 -0.14 14.69
C PRO A 100 -1.99 0.31 15.17
N THR A 101 -1.81 0.31 16.50
CA THR A 101 -0.60 0.82 17.12
C THR A 101 0.56 0.14 16.41
N ALA A 102 1.37 0.91 15.70
CA ALA A 102 2.47 0.36 14.94
C ALA A 102 3.24 -0.59 15.86
N LEU A 103 3.46 -1.82 15.40
CA LEU A 103 4.21 -2.79 16.19
C LEU A 103 5.51 -2.11 16.66
N PRO A 104 5.86 -2.25 17.94
CA PRO A 104 7.07 -1.61 18.45
C PRO A 104 8.26 -1.95 17.56
N GLY A 105 9.10 -0.95 17.31
CA GLY A 105 10.20 -1.08 16.35
C GLY A 105 11.28 -2.06 16.81
N THR A 106 11.36 -2.34 18.11
CA THR A 106 12.37 -3.22 18.70
C THR A 106 11.82 -4.61 19.02
N PRO A 107 12.62 -5.68 18.84
CA PRO A 107 12.22 -7.04 19.20
C PRO A 107 11.81 -7.19 20.67
N GLU A 108 12.54 -6.56 21.59
CA GLU A 108 12.29 -6.65 23.04
C GLU A 108 10.93 -6.06 23.43
N GLU A 109 10.57 -4.90 22.88
CA GLU A 109 9.27 -4.27 23.14
C GLU A 109 8.11 -5.13 22.58
N ARG A 110 8.31 -5.82 21.44
CA ARG A 110 7.32 -6.76 20.90
C ARG A 110 7.12 -7.96 21.81
N LEU A 111 8.20 -8.56 22.30
CA LEU A 111 8.14 -9.66 23.26
C LEU A 111 7.43 -9.23 24.55
N GLN A 112 7.73 -8.04 25.08
CA GLN A 112 7.03 -7.50 26.25
C GLN A 112 5.53 -7.28 25.99
N LEU A 113 5.17 -6.77 24.82
CA LEU A 113 3.77 -6.58 24.42
C LEU A 113 3.02 -7.92 24.41
N TRP A 114 3.60 -8.96 23.81
CA TRP A 114 2.99 -10.30 23.76
C TRP A 114 2.91 -10.98 25.13
N ARG A 115 3.93 -10.81 25.98
CA ARG A 115 3.87 -11.26 27.38
C ARG A 115 2.72 -10.59 28.15
N ARG A 116 2.50 -9.28 27.95
CA ARG A 116 1.35 -8.57 28.56
C ARG A 116 0.00 -9.06 28.04
N GLN A 117 -0.05 -9.59 26.82
CA GLN A 117 -1.24 -10.20 26.22
C GLN A 117 -1.45 -11.67 26.67
N GLY A 118 -0.57 -12.22 27.50
CA GLY A 118 -0.65 -13.59 27.99
C GLY A 118 -0.15 -14.64 26.99
N VAL A 119 0.60 -14.24 25.96
CA VAL A 119 1.27 -15.17 25.05
C VAL A 119 2.44 -15.82 25.79
N SER A 120 2.61 -17.13 25.62
CA SER A 120 3.74 -17.90 26.15
C SER A 120 5.08 -17.29 25.69
N GLU A 121 6.12 -17.38 26.51
CA GLU A 121 7.47 -16.89 26.15
C GLU A 121 8.00 -17.59 24.90
N ASP A 122 7.87 -18.91 24.81
CA ASP A 122 8.25 -19.71 23.63
C ASP A 122 7.49 -19.31 22.35
N ASP A 123 6.20 -18.95 22.50
CA ASP A 123 5.38 -18.53 21.35
C ASP A 123 5.72 -17.09 20.94
N ALA A 124 6.02 -16.23 21.91
CA ALA A 124 6.44 -14.86 21.67
C ALA A 124 7.80 -14.82 20.93
N GLU A 125 8.75 -15.66 21.32
CA GLU A 125 10.03 -15.80 20.61
C GLU A 125 9.82 -16.27 19.18
N HIS A 126 9.01 -17.31 18.97
CA HIS A 126 8.68 -17.79 17.65
C HIS A 126 8.02 -16.72 16.77
N LEU A 127 7.06 -15.95 17.32
CA LEU A 127 6.43 -14.84 16.59
C LEU A 127 7.45 -13.74 16.22
N ASN A 128 8.46 -13.50 17.06
CA ASN A 128 9.51 -12.53 16.74
C ASN A 128 10.36 -13.01 15.56
N GLU A 129 10.75 -14.29 15.55
CA GLU A 129 11.52 -14.89 14.46
C GLU A 129 10.77 -14.81 13.12
N LEU A 130 9.45 -15.05 13.12
CA LEU A 130 8.62 -14.96 11.92
C LEU A 130 8.63 -13.55 11.31
N ILE A 131 8.75 -12.51 12.13
CA ILE A 131 8.85 -11.11 11.69
C ILE A 131 10.25 -10.78 11.17
N GLU A 132 11.30 -11.33 11.81
CA GLU A 132 12.69 -11.10 11.40
C GLU A 132 13.03 -11.75 10.06
N PHE A 133 12.41 -12.89 9.74
CA PHE A 133 12.69 -13.65 8.52
C PHE A 133 11.45 -13.81 7.61
N PRO A 134 10.87 -12.72 7.07
CA PRO A 134 9.59 -12.77 6.36
C PRO A 134 9.61 -13.64 5.10
N ALA A 135 10.77 -13.77 4.44
CA ALA A 135 10.93 -14.64 3.28
C ALA A 135 10.81 -16.12 3.66
N ILE A 136 11.46 -16.53 4.75
CA ILE A 136 11.44 -17.91 5.25
C ILE A 136 10.03 -18.24 5.76
N THR A 137 9.41 -17.32 6.48
CA THR A 137 8.02 -17.44 6.94
C THR A 137 7.06 -17.68 5.78
N ALA A 138 7.20 -16.92 4.68
CA ALA A 138 6.35 -17.08 3.51
C ALA A 138 6.55 -18.44 2.81
N GLU A 139 7.78 -18.96 2.77
CA GLU A 139 8.08 -20.30 2.25
C GLU A 139 7.49 -21.40 3.13
N ALA A 140 7.67 -21.28 4.44
CA ALA A 140 7.12 -22.22 5.42
C ALA A 140 5.59 -22.30 5.35
N VAL A 141 4.91 -21.15 5.27
CA VAL A 141 3.45 -21.08 5.10
C VAL A 141 3.01 -21.75 3.81
N ARG A 142 3.66 -21.48 2.67
CA ARG A 142 3.33 -22.11 1.39
C ARG A 142 3.49 -23.63 1.43
N ASP A 143 4.48 -24.14 2.14
CA ASP A 143 4.69 -25.59 2.26
C ASP A 143 3.61 -26.28 3.09
N VAL A 144 3.05 -25.59 4.10
CA VAL A 144 1.93 -26.10 4.90
C VAL A 144 0.60 -25.95 4.16
N GLU A 145 0.39 -24.85 3.44
CA GLU A 145 -0.79 -24.68 2.60
C GLU A 145 -0.88 -25.78 1.52
N ARG A 146 0.25 -26.20 0.95
CA ARG A 146 0.31 -27.34 0.01
C ARG A 146 -0.12 -28.67 0.62
N GLN A 147 -0.05 -28.80 1.95
CA GLN A 147 -0.53 -30.00 2.67
C GLN A 147 -2.04 -29.97 2.92
N GLY A 148 -2.72 -28.84 2.63
CA GLY A 148 -4.17 -28.70 2.79
C GLY A 148 -4.62 -28.57 4.25
N LEU A 149 -3.72 -28.22 5.17
CA LEU A 149 -4.05 -28.00 6.58
C LEU A 149 -4.86 -26.71 6.74
N ASN A 150 -5.88 -26.74 7.61
CA ASN A 150 -6.76 -25.59 7.82
C ASN A 150 -6.03 -24.50 8.64
N PRO A 151 -5.95 -23.24 8.17
CA PRO A 151 -5.22 -22.16 8.83
C PRO A 151 -5.63 -21.87 10.28
N ASN A 152 -6.85 -22.24 10.67
CA ASN A 152 -7.38 -22.00 12.01
C ASN A 152 -7.13 -23.15 13.00
N THR A 153 -6.35 -24.16 12.61
CA THR A 153 -6.06 -25.33 13.44
C THR A 153 -4.71 -25.21 14.12
N ARG A 154 -4.60 -25.77 15.34
CA ARG A 154 -3.32 -25.85 16.05
C ARG A 154 -2.26 -26.64 15.26
N GLU A 155 -2.70 -27.67 14.54
CA GLU A 155 -1.84 -28.50 13.68
C GLU A 155 -1.18 -27.68 12.57
N TYR A 156 -1.92 -26.75 11.95
CA TYR A 156 -1.37 -25.83 10.96
C TYR A 156 -0.22 -25.00 11.54
N HIS A 157 -0.42 -24.38 12.71
CA HIS A 157 0.62 -23.57 13.34
C HIS A 157 1.86 -24.38 13.73
N GLN A 158 1.67 -25.61 14.23
CA GLN A 158 2.78 -26.52 14.53
C GLN A 158 3.54 -26.93 13.26
N ALA A 159 2.83 -27.21 12.17
CA ALA A 159 3.44 -27.53 10.88
C ALA A 159 4.20 -26.33 10.30
N VAL A 160 3.68 -25.10 10.45
CA VAL A 160 4.37 -23.88 9.99
C VAL A 160 5.65 -23.68 10.78
N ARG A 161 5.61 -23.86 12.10
CA ARG A 161 6.79 -23.78 12.96
C ARG A 161 7.86 -24.79 12.55
N ALA A 162 7.48 -26.06 12.37
CA ALA A 162 8.43 -27.10 11.94
C ALA A 162 9.00 -26.82 10.54
N SER A 163 8.18 -26.36 9.60
CA SER A 163 8.63 -25.98 8.25
C SER A 163 9.58 -24.79 8.29
N PHE A 164 9.29 -23.78 9.10
CA PHE A 164 10.14 -22.61 9.30
C PHE A 164 11.51 -22.99 9.85
N GLU A 165 11.57 -23.83 10.88
CA GLU A 165 12.82 -24.34 11.46
C GLU A 165 13.66 -25.08 10.42
N ASN A 166 13.03 -25.91 9.57
CA ASN A 166 13.73 -26.62 8.49
C ASN A 166 14.34 -25.67 7.46
N HIS A 167 13.59 -24.65 7.01
CA HIS A 167 14.11 -23.64 6.08
C HIS A 167 15.20 -22.76 6.71
N LEU A 168 15.04 -22.43 7.99
CA LEU A 168 16.05 -21.69 8.75
C LEU A 168 17.36 -22.49 8.81
N LEU A 169 17.28 -23.79 9.10
CA LEU A 169 18.42 -24.70 9.11
C LEU A 169 19.04 -24.85 7.71
N ASP A 170 18.23 -25.01 6.65
CA ASP A 170 18.76 -25.09 5.28
C ASP A 170 19.54 -23.82 4.92
N ARG A 171 19.04 -22.64 5.29
CA ARG A 171 19.74 -21.38 5.03
C ARG A 171 21.03 -21.23 5.81
N LEU A 172 21.10 -21.75 7.03
CA LEU A 172 22.32 -21.75 7.85
C LEU A 172 23.37 -22.73 7.32
N HIS A 173 22.94 -23.88 6.78
CA HIS A 173 23.83 -24.92 6.29
C HIS A 173 24.25 -24.72 4.83
N LYS A 174 23.43 -24.06 4.01
CA LYS A 174 23.75 -23.81 2.61
C LYS A 174 24.91 -22.82 2.56
N PRO A 175 26.13 -23.27 2.19
CA PRO A 175 27.28 -22.38 2.11
C PRO A 175 26.90 -21.23 1.16
N PRO A 176 27.23 -19.97 1.48
CA PRO A 176 26.79 -18.83 0.70
C PRO A 176 27.16 -19.12 -0.73
N GLU A 177 26.15 -19.28 -1.60
CA GLU A 177 26.36 -19.55 -3.01
C GLU A 177 27.30 -18.46 -3.49
N ARG A 178 28.57 -18.82 -3.67
CA ARG A 178 29.55 -17.95 -4.31
C ARG A 178 28.96 -17.78 -5.68
N LYS A 179 28.24 -16.67 -5.90
CA LYS A 179 27.70 -16.32 -7.20
C LYS A 179 28.89 -16.41 -8.13
N ALA A 180 28.96 -17.50 -8.90
CA ALA A 180 30.03 -17.69 -9.85
C ALA A 180 30.03 -16.40 -10.65
N PRO A 181 31.19 -15.70 -10.75
CA PRO A 181 31.24 -14.40 -11.38
C PRO A 181 30.47 -14.55 -12.68
N LYS A 182 29.35 -13.82 -12.82
CA LYS A 182 28.52 -13.86 -14.03
C LYS A 182 29.54 -13.78 -15.15
N GLN A 183 29.68 -14.87 -15.91
CA GLN A 183 30.52 -14.83 -17.07
C GLN A 183 29.87 -13.76 -17.91
N VAL A 184 30.49 -12.57 -17.91
CA VAL A 184 30.09 -11.47 -18.75
C VAL A 184 30.17 -12.10 -20.13
N ASP A 185 29.00 -12.25 -20.74
CA ASP A 185 28.82 -12.91 -22.03
C ASP A 185 29.72 -12.15 -23.02
N ARG A 186 30.96 -12.65 -23.17
CA ARG A 186 32.07 -11.90 -23.75
C ARG A 186 32.00 -12.12 -25.24
N GLY A 187 30.98 -11.53 -25.85
CA GLY A 187 30.76 -11.56 -27.28
C GLY A 187 30.37 -12.95 -27.75
N GLY A 188 29.13 -13.07 -28.25
CA GLY A 188 28.86 -14.09 -29.24
C GLY A 188 29.95 -14.04 -30.30
N TYR A 189 30.62 -15.16 -30.50
CA TYR A 189 31.34 -15.42 -31.73
C TYR A 189 30.28 -15.29 -32.85
N VAL A 190 30.27 -14.13 -33.51
CA VAL A 190 29.60 -13.99 -34.80
C VAL A 190 30.43 -14.82 -35.76
N GLU A 191 29.86 -15.93 -36.19
CA GLU A 191 30.35 -16.77 -37.27
C GLU A 191 30.58 -15.90 -38.52
N PRO A 192 31.78 -15.91 -39.14
CA PRO A 192 32.09 -15.05 -40.27
C PRO A 192 31.49 -15.61 -41.56
N GLU A 193 30.18 -15.49 -41.76
CA GLU A 193 29.59 -15.64 -43.09
C GLU A 193 29.47 -14.29 -43.79
N GLN A 194 30.23 -14.19 -44.89
CA GLN A 194 30.02 -13.32 -46.05
C GLN A 194 30.17 -11.80 -45.85
N LEU A 195 31.42 -11.38 -45.96
CA LEU A 195 31.84 -10.01 -46.30
C LEU A 195 31.28 -9.59 -47.68
N GLY A 196 30.16 -8.86 -47.67
CA GLY A 196 29.84 -7.91 -48.74
C GLY A 196 30.70 -6.64 -48.61
N PRO A 197 31.17 -6.03 -49.71
CA PRO A 197 31.99 -4.81 -49.65
C PRO A 197 31.12 -3.59 -49.31
N ALA A 198 30.97 -3.29 -48.02
CA ALA A 198 30.38 -2.04 -47.57
C ALA A 198 31.43 -0.91 -47.61
N GLU A 199 31.12 0.12 -48.38
CA GLU A 199 31.94 1.30 -48.60
C GLU A 199 32.33 2.01 -47.29
N ARG A 200 33.63 2.29 -47.19
CA ARG A 200 34.22 3.02 -46.06
C ARG A 200 33.88 4.51 -46.16
N ASN A 201 32.77 4.92 -45.56
CA ASN A 201 32.59 6.32 -45.19
C ASN A 201 33.38 6.62 -43.91
N ARG A 202 34.57 7.19 -44.11
CA ARG A 202 35.40 7.81 -43.07
C ARG A 202 34.75 9.12 -42.63
N SER A 203 33.86 9.08 -41.64
CA SER A 203 33.52 10.29 -40.88
C SER A 203 34.38 10.35 -39.62
N SER A 204 35.03 11.50 -39.46
CA SER A 204 35.95 11.85 -38.40
C SER A 204 35.36 11.65 -37.01
N LEU A 205 36.08 10.90 -36.16
CA LEU A 205 35.91 10.89 -34.71
C LEU A 205 36.32 12.26 -34.14
N VAL A 206 35.44 13.25 -34.25
CA VAL A 206 35.52 14.47 -33.45
C VAL A 206 34.93 14.14 -32.10
N SER A 207 35.81 14.01 -31.11
CA SER A 207 35.48 13.88 -29.69
C SER A 207 34.80 15.15 -29.19
N ALA A 208 33.50 15.28 -29.47
CA ALA A 208 32.62 16.11 -28.69
C ALA A 208 32.44 15.44 -27.31
N PRO A 209 32.55 16.18 -26.19
CA PRO A 209 32.19 15.62 -24.89
C PRO A 209 30.75 15.11 -24.99
N PRO A 210 30.42 13.94 -24.41
CA PRO A 210 29.05 13.47 -24.40
C PRO A 210 28.24 14.52 -23.65
N SER A 211 27.49 15.34 -24.40
CA SER A 211 26.38 16.10 -23.87
C SER A 211 25.48 15.07 -23.21
N ARG A 212 25.64 14.96 -21.90
CA ARG A 212 24.74 14.24 -21.05
C ARG A 212 23.50 15.11 -21.03
N ASP A 213 22.65 14.92 -22.05
CA ASP A 213 21.25 15.25 -21.98
C ASP A 213 20.74 14.48 -20.77
N THR A 214 20.80 15.14 -19.63
CA THR A 214 19.97 14.77 -18.51
C THR A 214 18.58 14.89 -19.07
N PHE A 215 17.94 13.74 -19.30
CA PHE A 215 16.48 13.64 -19.34
C PHE A 215 15.98 14.40 -18.11
N ALA A 216 15.67 15.67 -18.34
CA ALA A 216 15.10 16.55 -17.37
C ALA A 216 13.71 15.98 -17.12
N ASN A 217 13.58 15.39 -15.94
CA ASN A 217 12.31 15.11 -15.30
C ASN A 217 11.34 16.25 -15.59
N GLY A 218 10.21 15.92 -16.19
CA GLY A 218 9.15 16.89 -16.44
C GLY A 218 7.92 16.36 -17.18
N SER A 219 8.00 15.22 -17.86
CA SER A 219 6.81 14.63 -18.49
C SER A 219 6.85 13.11 -18.43
N TYR A 220 6.29 12.55 -17.36
CA TYR A 220 6.02 11.12 -17.21
C TYR A 220 4.94 10.58 -18.17
N ASN A 221 4.53 11.34 -19.20
CA ASN A 221 3.44 10.98 -20.11
C ASN A 221 3.84 10.89 -21.59
N SER A 222 5.13 10.95 -21.95
CA SER A 222 5.56 10.89 -23.37
C SER A 222 6.15 9.52 -23.77
N TYR A 223 5.39 8.45 -23.56
CA TYR A 223 5.55 7.22 -24.34
C TYR A 223 4.31 7.05 -25.22
N GLY A 224 4.19 7.91 -26.23
CA GLY A 224 3.41 7.67 -27.43
C GLY A 224 1.98 7.19 -27.22
N ASP A 225 1.15 7.96 -26.52
CA ASP A 225 -0.30 7.86 -26.69
C ASP A 225 -0.59 8.19 -28.16
N ARG A 226 -0.70 7.16 -28.99
CA ARG A 226 -1.30 7.31 -30.32
C ARG A 226 -2.73 7.80 -30.07
N PRO A 227 -3.22 8.82 -30.81
CA PRO A 227 -4.59 9.29 -30.68
C PRO A 227 -5.52 8.08 -30.86
N GLY A 228 -6.25 7.73 -29.79
CA GLY A 228 -7.22 6.63 -29.78
C GLY A 228 -6.83 5.35 -29.01
N THR A 229 -5.70 5.28 -28.30
CA THR A 229 -5.42 4.12 -27.42
C THR A 229 -4.85 4.55 -26.08
N VAL A 230 -5.57 4.22 -24.99
CA VAL A 230 -5.15 4.44 -23.60
C VAL A 230 -4.70 3.11 -23.00
N ARG A 231 -3.48 3.07 -22.46
CA ARG A 231 -2.98 1.91 -21.70
C ARG A 231 -3.12 2.16 -20.21
N LEU A 232 -3.89 1.30 -19.53
CA LEU A 232 -4.03 1.33 -18.08
C LEU A 232 -2.93 0.50 -17.42
N SER A 233 -2.38 1.01 -16.32
CA SER A 233 -1.48 0.25 -15.46
C SER A 233 -2.25 -0.79 -14.64
N LYS A 234 -1.54 -1.79 -14.10
CA LYS A 234 -2.16 -2.81 -13.23
C LYS A 234 -2.86 -2.19 -12.01
N ALA A 235 -2.24 -1.18 -11.39
CA ALA A 235 -2.83 -0.46 -10.26
C ALA A 235 -4.12 0.29 -10.64
N GLN A 236 -4.20 0.82 -11.87
CA GLN A 236 -5.41 1.48 -12.38
C GLN A 236 -6.53 0.49 -12.68
N LEU A 237 -6.20 -0.72 -13.16
CA LEU A 237 -7.17 -1.80 -13.34
C LEU A 237 -7.77 -2.25 -11.99
N GLU A 238 -6.92 -2.38 -10.95
CA GLU A 238 -7.36 -2.71 -9.60
C GLU A 238 -8.22 -1.58 -8.99
N ALA A 239 -7.86 -0.31 -9.22
CA ALA A 239 -8.66 0.84 -8.79
C ALA A 239 -10.03 0.88 -9.50
N ALA A 240 -10.08 0.62 -10.81
CA ALA A 240 -11.34 0.54 -11.55
C ALA A 240 -12.24 -0.57 -10.99
N ALA A 241 -11.66 -1.76 -10.72
CA ALA A 241 -12.36 -2.87 -10.11
C ALA A 241 -12.89 -2.52 -8.71
N PHE A 242 -12.08 -1.86 -7.87
CA PHE A 242 -12.47 -1.44 -6.53
C PHE A 242 -13.62 -0.41 -6.55
N SER A 243 -13.60 0.51 -7.52
CA SER A 243 -14.65 1.50 -7.73
C SER A 243 -15.89 0.95 -8.43
N GLY A 244 -15.90 -0.33 -8.83
CA GLY A 244 -17.03 -0.96 -9.52
C GLY A 244 -17.28 -0.41 -10.93
N ILE A 245 -16.29 0.23 -11.55
CA ILE A 245 -16.37 0.77 -12.90
C ILE A 245 -15.56 -0.08 -13.87
N THR A 246 -16.01 -0.15 -15.11
CA THR A 246 -15.30 -0.91 -16.14
C THR A 246 -13.95 -0.26 -16.48
N PRO A 247 -12.95 -1.03 -16.93
CA PRO A 247 -11.67 -0.46 -17.38
C PRO A 247 -11.84 0.62 -18.47
N ARG A 248 -12.87 0.48 -19.31
CA ARG A 248 -13.20 1.45 -20.36
C ARG A 248 -13.68 2.78 -19.77
N GLU A 249 -14.63 2.75 -18.85
CA GLU A 249 -15.14 3.96 -18.18
C GLU A 249 -14.03 4.68 -17.41
N TYR A 250 -13.15 3.92 -16.75
CA TYR A 250 -11.98 4.50 -16.07
C TYR A 250 -11.04 5.21 -17.04
N ALA A 251 -10.79 4.63 -18.23
CA ALA A 251 -9.99 5.27 -19.27
C ALA A 251 -10.66 6.54 -19.82
N GLU A 252 -11.98 6.53 -20.02
CA GLU A 252 -12.75 7.70 -20.46
C GLU A 252 -12.70 8.83 -19.42
N GLN A 253 -12.80 8.52 -18.12
CA GLN A 253 -12.64 9.50 -17.03
C GLN A 253 -11.24 10.09 -16.99
N LEU A 254 -10.19 9.28 -17.21
CA LEU A 254 -8.81 9.77 -17.30
C LEU A 254 -8.61 10.72 -18.49
N LEU A 255 -9.22 10.43 -19.64
CA LEU A 255 -9.18 11.30 -20.80
C LEU A 255 -9.88 12.63 -20.52
N ARG A 256 -11.09 12.58 -19.93
CA ARG A 256 -11.83 13.78 -19.53
C ARG A 256 -11.06 14.64 -18.53
N LEU A 257 -10.41 14.04 -17.54
CA LEU A 257 -9.56 14.76 -16.58
C LEU A 257 -8.37 15.43 -17.26
N ARG A 258 -7.77 14.79 -18.28
CA ARG A 258 -6.69 15.40 -19.06
C ARG A 258 -7.20 16.59 -19.87
N GLU A 259 -8.35 16.45 -20.54
CA GLU A 259 -8.98 17.56 -21.28
C GLU A 259 -9.33 18.72 -20.35
N GLU A 260 -9.92 18.46 -19.17
CA GLU A 260 -10.23 19.50 -18.18
C GLU A 260 -8.98 20.18 -17.64
N LYS A 261 -7.88 19.43 -17.47
CA LYS A 261 -6.58 19.97 -17.06
C LYS A 261 -5.92 20.80 -18.16
N GLU A 262 -5.99 20.35 -19.41
CA GLU A 262 -5.49 21.09 -20.58
C GLU A 262 -6.30 22.38 -20.81
N ASN A 263 -7.61 22.33 -20.59
CA ASN A 263 -8.50 23.48 -20.68
C ASN A 263 -8.40 24.42 -19.46
N GLY A 264 -7.60 24.08 -18.44
CA GLY A 264 -7.44 24.87 -17.22
C GLY A 264 -8.68 24.89 -16.30
N ASN A 265 -9.68 24.05 -16.57
CA ASN A 265 -10.91 23.95 -15.78
C ASN A 265 -10.78 22.99 -14.59
N TYR A 266 -9.67 22.26 -14.47
CA TYR A 266 -9.45 21.36 -13.35
C TYR A 266 -9.12 22.12 -12.06
N HIS A 267 -10.15 22.34 -11.24
CA HIS A 267 -10.02 22.89 -9.89
C HIS A 267 -9.67 21.73 -8.97
N GLY A 268 -8.40 21.30 -8.99
CA GLY A 268 -7.92 20.28 -8.07
C GLY A 268 -8.26 20.71 -6.66
N GLY A 269 -9.21 20.00 -6.02
CA GLY A 269 -9.73 20.37 -4.72
C GLY A 269 -8.57 20.56 -3.76
N GLN A 270 -8.27 21.81 -3.43
CA GLN A 270 -7.44 22.12 -2.28
C GLN A 270 -8.26 21.66 -1.07
N PRO A 271 -7.76 20.69 -0.29
CA PRO A 271 -8.41 20.30 0.96
C PRO A 271 -8.43 21.48 1.93
#